data_AF-A0A2Z5JBQ5-F1
#
_entry.id   AF-A0A2Z5JBQ5-F1
#
_cell.length_a   1.000
_cell.length_b   1.000
_cell.length_c   1.000
_cell.angle_alpha   90.00
_cell.angle_beta   90.00
_cell.angle_gamma   90.00
#
_symmetry.space_group_name_H-M   'P 1'
#
loop_
_entity.id
_entity.type
_entity.pdbx_description
1 polymer ?
#
loop_
_entity_poly.entity_id
_entity_poly.type
_entity_poly.pdbx_seq_one_letter_code
_entity_poly.pdbx_strand_id
1 'polypeptide(L)'
;MMLTLLMSNVVLLTLLVATYMPSEGDVAIGKAAPRDATVNLPELKGGAILAANQWPDACSFVDQEEIKAIFPGAKDIEQESRPISALSIKDFAADSSWKESDRSKSGQCLYSMRLPGETYAATQFWFRIEAVADPKLIVGYEDRLVSGSNTNQGAKGADHCVITGYYEGSWNCRKGPLLFTVGGQSSVTFKGASAPAPFVWRDDVLPEFVRTIAAKIK
;
A
#
# COMPACT_ATOMS: atom_id res chain seq x y z
N MET A 1 4.03 -80.95 8.64
CA MET A 1 4.18 -79.78 9.53
C MET A 1 5.03 -78.77 8.79
N MET A 2 4.39 -77.71 8.30
CA MET A 2 4.92 -76.73 7.35
C MET A 2 5.07 -75.42 8.13
N LEU A 3 6.30 -74.96 8.35
CA LEU A 3 6.60 -73.77 9.15
C LEU A 3 6.96 -72.63 8.20
N THR A 4 6.08 -71.63 8.15
CA THR A 4 6.10 -70.47 7.25
C THR A 4 7.12 -69.43 7.74
N LEU A 5 8.08 -69.06 6.89
CA LEU A 5 9.02 -67.94 7.12
C LEU A 5 8.34 -66.60 6.77
N LEU A 6 8.18 -65.71 7.75
CA LEU A 6 7.78 -64.32 7.56
C LEU A 6 8.99 -63.46 7.18
N MET A 7 8.99 -62.94 5.95
CA MET A 7 9.89 -61.88 5.49
C MET A 7 9.37 -60.52 5.97
N SER A 8 10.12 -59.85 6.86
CA SER A 8 9.84 -58.46 7.26
C SER A 8 10.35 -57.49 6.20
N ASN A 9 9.42 -56.87 5.46
CA ASN A 9 9.71 -55.73 4.58
C ASN A 9 9.83 -54.46 5.42
N VAL A 10 11.06 -54.07 5.76
CA VAL A 10 11.35 -52.74 6.33
C VAL A 10 11.37 -51.74 5.18
N VAL A 11 10.25 -51.07 4.94
CA VAL A 11 10.16 -49.94 4.00
C VAL A 11 10.80 -48.74 4.69
N LEU A 12 12.03 -48.41 4.26
CA LEU A 12 12.75 -47.22 4.68
C LEU A 12 12.10 -45.98 4.04
N LEU A 13 11.20 -45.33 4.77
CA LEU A 13 10.58 -44.07 4.36
C LEU A 13 11.60 -42.93 4.56
N THR A 14 12.42 -42.68 3.55
CA THR A 14 13.27 -41.47 3.51
C THR A 14 12.37 -40.24 3.42
N LEU A 15 12.13 -39.58 4.57
CA LEU A 15 11.65 -38.20 4.61
C LEU A 15 12.74 -37.30 4.00
N LEU A 16 12.56 -36.94 2.73
CA LEU A 16 13.18 -35.75 2.15
C LEU A 16 12.57 -34.53 2.85
N VAL A 17 13.15 -34.14 3.98
CA VAL A 17 12.99 -32.78 4.49
C VAL A 17 13.75 -31.88 3.52
N ALA A 18 13.07 -31.42 2.47
CA ALA A 18 13.53 -30.33 1.65
C ALA A 18 13.61 -29.09 2.56
N THR A 19 14.77 -28.89 3.18
CA THR A 19 15.09 -27.63 3.84
C THR A 19 15.10 -26.57 2.75
N TYR A 20 14.01 -25.82 2.65
CA TYR A 20 13.89 -24.61 1.86
C TYR A 20 14.97 -23.65 2.38
N MET A 21 16.18 -23.71 1.82
CA MET A 21 17.17 -22.68 2.05
C MET A 21 16.59 -21.40 1.44
N PRO A 22 16.28 -20.37 2.24
CA PRO A 22 15.88 -19.09 1.67
C PRO A 22 17.00 -18.66 0.75
N SER A 23 16.67 -18.38 -0.52
CA SER A 23 17.68 -17.90 -1.45
C SER A 23 18.24 -16.59 -0.89
N GLU A 24 19.56 -16.39 -0.97
CA GLU A 24 20.18 -15.10 -0.66
C GLU A 24 19.65 -14.06 -1.67
N GLY A 25 18.47 -13.51 -1.42
CA GLY A 25 17.71 -12.72 -2.38
C GLY A 25 16.21 -12.61 -2.07
N ASP A 26 15.68 -13.46 -1.20
CA ASP A 26 14.26 -13.38 -0.82
C ASP A 26 14.01 -12.21 0.15
N VAL A 27 13.10 -11.32 -0.24
CA VAL A 27 12.72 -10.17 0.58
C VAL A 27 11.67 -10.58 1.61
N ALA A 28 11.93 -10.28 2.88
CA ALA A 28 10.93 -10.41 3.94
C ALA A 28 9.99 -9.19 3.93
N ILE A 29 8.69 -9.45 4.06
CA ILE A 29 7.66 -8.43 4.31
C ILE A 29 7.45 -8.36 5.82
N GLY A 30 7.81 -7.23 6.41
CA GLY A 30 7.57 -6.93 7.81
C GLY A 30 6.12 -6.53 8.07
N LYS A 31 5.88 -5.85 9.19
CA LYS A 31 4.56 -5.35 9.59
C LYS A 31 4.60 -3.85 9.72
N ALA A 32 3.49 -3.21 9.37
CA ALA A 32 3.28 -1.80 9.65
C ALA A 32 3.51 -1.52 11.14
N ALA A 33 4.35 -0.53 11.41
CA ALA A 33 4.61 -0.03 12.74
C ALA A 33 4.30 1.48 12.76
N PRO A 34 3.01 1.87 12.61
CA PRO A 34 2.63 3.26 12.53
C PRO A 34 3.12 4.00 13.77
N ARG A 35 3.81 5.12 13.55
CA ARG A 35 4.27 5.98 14.62
C ARG A 35 3.19 7.00 14.98
N ASP A 36 3.24 7.55 16.20
CA ASP A 36 2.24 8.51 16.73
C ASP A 36 2.21 9.88 16.01
N ALA A 37 2.85 10.01 14.84
CA ALA A 37 2.78 11.19 14.00
C ALA A 37 1.39 11.29 13.35
N THR A 38 0.49 12.03 13.99
CA THR A 38 -0.82 12.33 13.43
C THR A 38 -0.69 13.38 12.31
N VAL A 39 -1.33 13.16 11.17
CA VAL A 39 -1.49 14.20 10.15
C VAL A 39 -2.72 15.04 10.50
N ASN A 40 -2.51 16.33 10.76
CA ASN A 40 -3.60 17.24 11.10
C ASN A 40 -4.40 17.60 9.85
N LEU A 41 -5.58 17.01 9.73
CA LEU A 41 -6.61 17.44 8.77
C LEU A 41 -7.61 18.35 9.50
N PRO A 42 -8.04 19.47 8.90
CA PRO A 42 -9.08 20.30 9.51
C PRO A 42 -10.38 19.49 9.64
N GLU A 43 -11.19 19.81 10.64
CA GLU A 43 -12.52 19.22 10.76
C GLU A 43 -13.41 19.75 9.62
N LEU A 44 -13.75 18.86 8.66
CA LEU A 44 -14.56 19.18 7.49
C LEU A 44 -15.98 18.62 7.68
N LYS A 45 -16.96 19.52 7.79
CA LYS A 45 -18.38 19.20 7.99
C LYS A 45 -19.28 20.05 7.09
N GLY A 46 -20.51 19.60 6.90
CA GLY A 46 -21.53 20.36 6.18
C GLY A 46 -21.26 20.43 4.68
N GLY A 47 -20.58 19.43 4.12
CA GLY A 47 -20.19 19.41 2.72
C GLY A 47 -18.97 20.28 2.40
N ALA A 48 -18.16 20.65 3.41
CA ALA A 48 -16.92 21.38 3.21
C ALA A 48 -15.90 20.56 2.41
N ILE A 49 -15.11 21.23 1.58
CA ILE A 49 -14.05 20.63 0.76
C ILE A 49 -12.80 21.47 0.93
N LEU A 50 -11.66 20.83 1.13
CA LEU A 50 -10.38 21.52 1.29
C LEU A 50 -9.73 21.71 -0.10
N ALA A 51 -9.37 22.95 -0.42
CA ALA A 51 -8.73 23.27 -1.68
C ALA A 51 -7.36 22.56 -1.82
N ALA A 52 -7.02 22.14 -3.05
CA ALA A 52 -5.83 21.33 -3.32
C ALA A 52 -4.50 21.95 -2.85
N ASN A 53 -4.39 23.27 -2.94
CA ASN A 53 -3.23 24.02 -2.47
C ASN A 53 -3.10 24.08 -0.93
N GLN A 54 -4.10 23.60 -0.19
CA GLN A 54 -4.12 23.52 1.28
C GLN A 54 -4.00 22.08 1.79
N TRP A 55 -3.88 21.10 0.90
CA TRP A 55 -3.71 19.70 1.31
C TRP A 55 -2.40 19.52 2.08
N PRO A 56 -2.35 18.56 3.03
CA PRO A 56 -1.11 18.24 3.73
C PRO A 56 -0.06 17.68 2.75
N ASP A 57 1.20 17.70 3.18
CA ASP A 57 2.28 17.04 2.44
C ASP A 57 2.10 15.52 2.50
N ALA A 58 1.97 14.90 1.33
CA ALA A 58 1.83 13.45 1.19
C ALA A 58 3.05 12.70 1.77
N CYS A 59 4.24 13.31 1.76
CA CYS A 59 5.44 12.72 2.34
C CYS A 59 5.44 12.67 3.88
N SER A 60 4.52 13.37 4.55
CA SER A 60 4.37 13.29 6.01
C SER A 60 3.66 12.02 6.50
N PHE A 61 3.02 11.26 5.60
CA PHE A 61 2.22 10.09 5.98
C PHE A 61 3.03 8.82 6.19
N VAL A 62 4.19 8.66 5.54
CA VAL A 62 5.04 7.47 5.72
C VAL A 62 6.48 7.95 5.88
N ASP A 63 7.12 7.60 6.98
CA ASP A 63 8.54 7.93 7.18
C ASP A 63 9.45 6.75 6.82
N GLN A 64 10.76 7.01 6.76
CA GLN A 64 11.75 5.99 6.40
C GLN A 64 11.82 4.83 7.39
N GLU A 65 11.50 5.05 8.66
CA GLU A 65 11.53 3.99 9.67
C GLU A 65 10.32 3.07 9.51
N GLU A 66 9.17 3.61 9.12
CA GLU A 66 7.98 2.82 8.74
C GLU A 66 8.22 2.03 7.45
N ILE A 67 8.94 2.59 6.47
CA ILE A 67 9.41 1.85 5.27
C ILE A 67 10.29 0.68 5.70
N LYS A 68 11.26 0.90 6.60
CA LYS A 68 12.13 -0.18 7.13
C LYS A 68 11.37 -1.19 7.97
N ALA A 69 10.30 -0.81 8.65
CA ALA A 69 9.46 -1.76 9.39
C ALA A 69 8.74 -2.72 8.42
N ILE A 70 8.28 -2.21 7.27
CA ILE A 70 7.66 -3.02 6.21
C ILE A 70 8.72 -3.78 5.40
N PHE A 71 9.90 -3.19 5.20
CA PHE A 71 11.03 -3.79 4.48
C PHE A 71 12.33 -3.71 5.29
N PRO A 72 12.58 -4.66 6.22
CA PRO A 72 13.75 -4.61 7.11
C PRO A 72 15.10 -4.59 6.40
N GLY A 73 15.16 -5.05 5.16
CA GLY A 73 16.36 -5.06 4.33
C GLY A 73 16.51 -3.87 3.37
N ALA A 74 15.58 -2.91 3.37
CA ALA A 74 15.60 -1.78 2.45
C ALA A 74 16.81 -0.87 2.70
N LYS A 75 17.45 -0.46 1.60
CA LYS A 75 18.59 0.46 1.55
C LYS A 75 18.30 1.57 0.55
N ASP A 76 19.12 2.62 0.60
CA ASP A 76 19.08 3.72 -0.37
C ASP A 76 17.66 4.30 -0.53
N ILE A 77 16.97 4.47 0.59
CA ILE A 77 15.58 4.95 0.61
C ILE A 77 15.59 6.44 0.31
N GLU A 78 15.06 6.80 -0.85
CA GLU A 78 14.84 8.16 -1.28
C GLU A 78 13.35 8.49 -1.24
N GLN A 79 13.06 9.73 -0.87
CA GLN A 79 11.70 10.24 -0.73
C GLN A 79 11.58 11.53 -1.54
N GLU A 80 10.59 11.58 -2.43
CA GLU A 80 10.36 12.70 -3.34
C GLU A 80 8.91 13.18 -3.25
N SER A 81 8.70 14.43 -2.82
CA SER A 81 7.40 15.08 -2.85
C SER A 81 7.10 15.56 -4.26
N ARG A 82 5.92 15.24 -4.78
CA ARG A 82 5.50 15.56 -6.14
C ARG A 82 4.18 16.34 -6.15
N PRO A 83 4.07 17.35 -7.03
CA PRO A 83 2.81 18.04 -7.23
C PRO A 83 1.85 17.13 -7.99
N ILE A 84 0.56 17.31 -7.73
CA ILE A 84 -0.53 16.66 -8.47
C ILE A 84 -1.58 17.69 -8.83
N SER A 85 -2.22 17.52 -9.97
CA SER A 85 -3.48 18.20 -10.25
C SER A 85 -4.57 17.46 -9.47
N ALA A 86 -5.30 18.18 -8.64
CA ALA A 86 -6.47 17.59 -8.01
C ALA A 86 -7.51 17.37 -9.11
N LEU A 87 -7.83 16.12 -9.38
CA LEU A 87 -9.08 15.83 -10.04
C LEU A 87 -10.13 16.24 -9.03
N SER A 88 -11.01 17.17 -9.40
CA SER A 88 -12.25 17.47 -8.68
C SER A 88 -13.39 17.34 -9.68
N ILE A 89 -14.40 16.55 -9.34
CA ILE A 89 -15.70 16.68 -10.02
C ILE A 89 -16.22 18.09 -9.70
N LYS A 90 -16.85 18.77 -10.66
CA LYS A 90 -17.28 20.18 -10.52
C LYS A 90 -18.14 20.44 -9.28
N ASP A 91 -18.99 19.48 -8.88
CA ASP A 91 -19.83 19.54 -7.67
C ASP A 91 -19.02 19.49 -6.37
N PHE A 92 -17.75 19.11 -6.47
CA PHE A 92 -16.81 18.95 -5.37
C PHE A 92 -15.69 20.00 -5.43
N ALA A 93 -15.80 20.99 -6.33
CA ALA A 93 -14.91 22.13 -6.28
C ALA A 93 -15.23 22.95 -5.03
N ALA A 94 -14.26 23.04 -4.11
CA ALA A 94 -14.37 23.88 -2.91
C ALA A 94 -14.59 25.37 -3.24
N ASP A 95 -14.14 25.79 -4.42
CA ASP A 95 -14.23 27.16 -4.91
C ASP A 95 -14.88 27.17 -6.30
N SER A 96 -15.88 28.03 -6.50
CA SER A 96 -16.46 28.30 -7.82
C SER A 96 -15.43 28.81 -8.85
N SER A 97 -14.30 29.35 -8.38
CA SER A 97 -13.16 29.78 -9.18
C SER A 97 -12.15 28.66 -9.48
N TRP A 98 -12.38 27.45 -8.95
CA TRP A 98 -11.55 26.28 -9.16
C TRP A 98 -11.34 26.02 -10.65
N LYS A 99 -10.10 25.66 -10.98
CA LYS A 99 -9.71 25.23 -12.32
C LYS A 99 -9.15 23.83 -12.22
N GLU A 100 -9.33 23.05 -13.29
CA GLU A 100 -8.71 21.73 -13.43
C GLU A 100 -7.16 21.78 -13.32
N SER A 101 -6.58 22.97 -13.53
CA SER A 101 -5.16 23.25 -13.31
C SER A 101 -4.75 23.47 -11.85
N ASP A 102 -5.68 23.48 -10.89
CA ASP A 102 -5.38 23.69 -9.49
C ASP A 102 -4.64 22.46 -8.94
N ARG A 103 -3.50 22.73 -8.31
CA ARG A 103 -2.54 21.70 -7.89
C ARG A 103 -2.29 21.73 -6.41
N SER A 104 -2.15 20.55 -5.82
CA SER A 104 -1.37 20.42 -4.59
C SER A 104 0.11 20.41 -4.98
N LYS A 105 0.93 21.19 -4.25
CA LYS A 105 2.39 21.20 -4.48
C LYS A 105 3.07 19.92 -4.01
N SER A 106 2.41 19.15 -3.15
CA SER A 106 2.95 18.02 -2.39
C SER A 106 1.90 16.92 -2.20
N GLY A 107 1.02 16.72 -3.18
CA GLY A 107 -0.10 15.78 -3.05
C GLY A 107 0.27 14.33 -3.35
N GLN A 108 1.50 14.06 -3.80
CA GLN A 108 2.04 12.71 -3.93
C GLN A 108 3.41 12.62 -3.28
N CYS A 109 3.70 11.47 -2.69
CA CYS A 109 5.05 11.10 -2.29
C CYS A 109 5.47 9.84 -3.03
N LEU A 110 6.64 9.88 -3.67
CA LEU A 110 7.30 8.72 -4.26
C LEU A 110 8.46 8.29 -3.36
N TYR A 111 8.53 7.00 -3.09
CA TYR A 111 9.62 6.36 -2.39
C TYR A 111 10.32 5.42 -3.38
N SER A 112 11.61 5.64 -3.57
CA SER A 112 12.49 4.71 -4.30
C SER A 112 13.40 4.05 -3.29
N MET A 113 13.61 2.74 -3.41
CA MET A 113 14.45 2.00 -2.49
C MET A 113 15.10 0.81 -3.18
N ARG A 114 16.22 0.37 -2.62
CA ARG A 114 16.86 -0.88 -3.00
C ARG A 114 16.54 -1.96 -1.99
N LEU A 115 15.91 -3.03 -2.44
CA LEU A 115 15.64 -4.22 -1.65
C LEU A 115 16.73 -5.28 -1.81
N PRO A 116 16.84 -6.27 -0.90
CA PRO A 116 17.74 -7.41 -1.08
C PRO A 116 17.54 -8.08 -2.43
N GLY A 117 18.64 -8.39 -3.12
CA GLY A 117 18.64 -8.97 -4.47
C GLY A 117 18.66 -7.94 -5.61
N GLU A 118 18.41 -6.66 -5.34
CA GLU A 118 18.49 -5.60 -6.35
C GLU A 118 19.90 -4.97 -6.44
N THR A 119 20.31 -4.62 -7.66
CA THR A 119 21.61 -3.95 -7.91
C THR A 119 21.54 -2.42 -7.83
N TYR A 120 20.35 -1.84 -7.93
CA TYR A 120 20.05 -0.41 -7.80
C TYR A 120 18.66 -0.23 -7.17
N ALA A 121 18.26 1.00 -6.84
CA ALA A 121 16.96 1.30 -6.25
C ALA A 121 15.82 1.14 -7.28
N ALA A 122 15.42 -0.11 -7.54
CA ALA A 122 14.43 -0.47 -8.54
C ALA A 122 13.01 -0.58 -7.96
N THR A 123 12.88 -0.84 -6.66
CA THR A 123 11.59 -0.91 -5.98
C THR A 123 11.05 0.48 -5.72
N GLN A 124 9.75 0.65 -5.99
CA GLN A 124 9.04 1.91 -5.81
C GLN A 124 7.75 1.70 -5.02
N PHE A 125 7.48 2.59 -4.08
CA PHE A 125 6.19 2.76 -3.42
C PHE A 125 5.75 4.21 -3.61
N TRP A 126 4.46 4.45 -3.82
CA TRP A 126 3.93 5.81 -3.85
C TRP A 126 2.60 5.91 -3.11
N PHE A 127 2.39 7.08 -2.53
CA PHE A 127 1.16 7.49 -1.86
C PHE A 127 0.69 8.81 -2.46
N ARG A 128 -0.59 8.89 -2.82
CA ARG A 128 -1.20 10.06 -3.44
C ARG A 128 -2.50 10.42 -2.71
N ILE A 129 -2.67 11.70 -2.40
CA ILE A 129 -3.92 12.27 -1.91
C ILE A 129 -4.81 12.52 -3.13
N GLU A 130 -6.01 11.95 -3.15
CA GLU A 130 -6.97 12.15 -4.24
C GLU A 130 -7.98 13.27 -3.91
N ALA A 131 -8.39 13.35 -2.65
CA ALA A 131 -9.28 14.40 -2.17
C ALA A 131 -9.21 14.56 -0.65
N VAL A 132 -9.50 15.78 -0.19
CA VAL A 132 -9.72 16.11 1.23
C VAL A 132 -11.04 16.86 1.36
N ALA A 133 -12.05 16.26 1.98
CA ALA A 133 -13.41 16.80 2.05
C ALA A 133 -14.18 16.30 3.29
N ASP A 134 -15.40 16.78 3.50
CA ASP A 134 -16.36 16.20 4.44
C ASP A 134 -16.42 14.68 4.20
N PRO A 135 -16.25 13.83 5.24
CA PRO A 135 -16.29 12.37 5.10
C PRO A 135 -17.50 11.83 4.34
N LYS A 136 -18.67 12.51 4.43
CA LYS A 136 -19.87 12.11 3.69
C LYS A 136 -19.72 12.33 2.17
N LEU A 137 -19.01 13.38 1.77
CA LEU A 137 -18.71 13.66 0.37
C LEU A 137 -17.66 12.70 -0.19
N ILE A 138 -16.68 12.30 0.62
CA ILE A 138 -15.63 11.36 0.22
C ILE A 138 -16.21 10.02 -0.26
N VAL A 139 -17.28 9.52 0.37
CA VAL A 139 -17.97 8.30 -0.07
C VAL A 139 -18.49 8.46 -1.50
N GLY A 140 -19.21 9.55 -1.78
CA GLY A 140 -19.72 9.82 -3.13
C GLY A 140 -18.62 10.12 -4.15
N TYR A 141 -17.45 10.58 -3.69
CA TYR A 141 -16.28 10.82 -4.53
C TYR A 141 -15.64 9.50 -4.97
N GLU A 142 -15.44 8.58 -4.02
CA GLU A 142 -14.94 7.22 -4.27
C GLU A 142 -15.85 6.49 -5.27
N ASP A 143 -17.18 6.48 -5.02
CA ASP A 143 -18.16 5.79 -5.87
C ASP A 143 -18.14 6.28 -7.33
N ARG A 144 -17.84 7.56 -7.57
CA ARG A 144 -17.86 8.17 -8.91
C ARG A 144 -16.55 8.03 -9.66
N LEU A 145 -15.41 8.09 -8.96
CA LEU A 145 -14.10 8.14 -9.60
C LEU A 145 -13.38 6.81 -9.63
N VAL A 146 -13.73 5.92 -8.71
CA VAL A 146 -12.97 4.72 -8.49
C VAL A 146 -13.78 3.52 -8.94
N SER A 147 -13.45 2.99 -10.12
CA SER A 147 -13.98 1.71 -10.60
C SER A 147 -13.00 0.60 -10.21
N GLY A 148 -13.37 -0.21 -9.21
CA GLY A 148 -12.50 -1.22 -8.64
C GLY A 148 -13.25 -2.43 -8.07
N SER A 149 -12.48 -3.42 -7.65
CA SER A 149 -13.01 -4.57 -6.91
C SER A 149 -12.93 -4.31 -5.41
N ASN A 150 -14.06 -4.43 -4.72
CA ASN A 150 -14.11 -4.35 -3.26
C ASN A 150 -13.29 -5.49 -2.65
N THR A 151 -12.54 -5.19 -1.60
CA THR A 151 -11.81 -6.22 -0.85
C THR A 151 -11.72 -5.85 0.63
N ASN A 152 -12.10 -6.80 1.48
CA ASN A 152 -11.96 -6.64 2.92
C ASN A 152 -10.49 -6.83 3.38
N GLN A 153 -9.60 -7.33 2.53
CA GLN A 153 -8.25 -7.74 2.93
C GLN A 153 -7.28 -6.58 3.20
N GLY A 154 -7.48 -5.41 2.58
CA GLY A 154 -6.55 -4.29 2.75
C GLY A 154 -7.18 -2.98 3.17
N ALA A 155 -8.45 -2.99 3.60
CA ALA A 155 -8.98 -1.87 4.37
C ALA A 155 -8.11 -1.60 5.62
N LYS A 156 -7.66 -2.64 6.36
CA LYS A 156 -6.63 -2.59 7.44
C LYS A 156 -6.54 -1.25 8.24
N GLY A 157 -7.66 -0.67 8.64
CA GLY A 157 -7.73 0.59 9.41
C GLY A 157 -8.35 1.78 8.66
N ALA A 158 -8.29 1.77 7.32
CA ALA A 158 -9.12 2.59 6.45
C ALA A 158 -10.60 2.21 6.59
N ASP A 159 -11.50 3.13 6.23
CA ASP A 159 -12.95 2.90 6.31
C ASP A 159 -13.45 2.08 5.13
N HIS A 160 -12.81 2.23 3.97
CA HIS A 160 -13.07 1.43 2.78
C HIS A 160 -11.86 1.49 1.84
N CYS A 161 -11.66 0.42 1.07
CA CYS A 161 -10.68 0.38 0.00
C CYS A 161 -11.16 -0.49 -1.16
N VAL A 162 -10.75 -0.11 -2.37
CA VAL A 162 -10.95 -0.88 -3.59
C VAL A 162 -9.64 -1.00 -4.36
N ILE A 163 -9.47 -2.14 -5.02
CA ILE A 163 -8.33 -2.37 -5.91
C ILE A 163 -8.69 -1.85 -7.30
N THR A 164 -7.84 -0.98 -7.85
CA THR A 164 -7.93 -0.51 -9.25
C THR A 164 -6.76 -1.02 -10.06
N GLY A 165 -7.03 -1.45 -11.30
CA GLY A 165 -6.03 -2.06 -12.18
C GLY A 165 -5.79 -3.54 -11.84
N TYR A 166 -5.81 -4.41 -12.85
CA TYR A 166 -5.73 -5.85 -12.63
C TYR A 166 -4.31 -6.35 -12.32
N TYR A 167 -3.29 -5.78 -12.98
CA TYR A 167 -1.90 -6.25 -12.91
C TYR A 167 -0.97 -5.35 -12.08
N GLU A 168 -1.07 -4.02 -12.23
CA GLU A 168 -0.27 -3.03 -11.47
C GLU A 168 -0.96 -2.58 -10.18
N GLY A 169 -1.94 -3.38 -9.72
CA GLY A 169 -3.04 -2.96 -8.86
C GLY A 169 -2.67 -1.98 -7.75
N SER A 170 -3.27 -0.79 -7.81
CA SER A 170 -3.22 0.19 -6.73
C SER A 170 -4.46 0.07 -5.85
N TRP A 171 -4.33 0.52 -4.60
CA TRP A 171 -5.42 0.57 -3.66
C TRP A 171 -5.89 2.01 -3.55
N ASN A 172 -7.15 2.25 -3.90
CA ASN A 172 -7.83 3.51 -3.60
C ASN A 172 -8.59 3.29 -2.30
N CYS A 173 -8.35 4.14 -1.32
CA CYS A 173 -8.84 3.98 0.04
C CYS A 173 -9.37 5.31 0.55
N ARG A 174 -10.36 5.23 1.44
CA ARG A 174 -10.80 6.38 2.22
C ARG A 174 -10.69 6.15 3.72
N LYS A 175 -10.37 7.21 4.43
CA LYS A 175 -10.36 7.26 5.89
C LYS A 175 -10.75 8.65 6.35
N GLY A 176 -11.88 8.77 7.04
CA GLY A 176 -12.42 10.05 7.50
C GLY A 176 -12.52 11.05 6.34
N PRO A 177 -11.87 12.23 6.43
CA PRO A 177 -11.95 13.26 5.40
C PRO A 177 -11.03 13.04 4.20
N LEU A 178 -10.25 11.95 4.15
CA LEU A 178 -9.25 11.71 3.12
C LEU A 178 -9.67 10.58 2.16
N LEU A 179 -9.61 10.84 0.86
CA LEU A 179 -9.48 9.82 -0.19
C LEU A 179 -8.04 9.80 -0.67
N PHE A 180 -7.45 8.62 -0.77
CA PHE A 180 -6.06 8.45 -1.15
C PHE A 180 -5.84 7.17 -1.95
N THR A 181 -4.73 7.14 -2.67
CA THR A 181 -4.29 5.97 -3.42
C THR A 181 -2.88 5.58 -3.01
N VAL A 182 -2.65 4.28 -2.85
CA VAL A 182 -1.31 3.71 -2.72
C VAL A 182 -1.03 2.74 -3.84
N GLY A 183 0.21 2.74 -4.30
CA GLY A 183 0.68 1.80 -5.32
C GLY A 183 2.18 1.69 -5.31
N GLY A 184 2.71 0.98 -6.29
CA GLY A 184 4.13 0.74 -6.41
C GLY A 184 4.42 -0.50 -7.22
N GLN A 185 5.69 -0.87 -7.23
CA GLN A 185 6.17 -2.06 -7.92
C GLN A 185 7.50 -2.50 -7.34
N SER A 186 7.77 -3.79 -7.49
CA SER A 186 9.07 -4.38 -7.20
C SER A 186 9.31 -5.55 -8.15
N SER A 187 10.58 -5.82 -8.44
CA SER A 187 11.01 -6.98 -9.23
C SER A 187 11.57 -8.11 -8.35
N VAL A 188 11.58 -7.94 -7.02
CA VAL A 188 12.13 -8.92 -6.10
C VAL A 188 11.22 -10.13 -5.92
N THR A 189 11.82 -11.22 -5.45
CA THR A 189 11.07 -12.37 -4.94
C THR A 189 10.85 -12.19 -3.44
N PHE A 190 9.63 -12.48 -2.97
CA PHE A 190 9.28 -12.39 -1.55
C PHE A 190 9.38 -13.74 -0.87
N LYS A 191 9.92 -13.74 0.35
CA LYS A 191 10.14 -14.96 1.13
C LYS A 191 8.83 -15.70 1.39
N GLY A 192 8.77 -16.97 0.98
CA GLY A 192 7.63 -17.84 1.22
C GLY A 192 6.40 -17.55 0.35
N ALA A 193 6.50 -16.63 -0.61
CA ALA A 193 5.42 -16.34 -1.53
C ALA A 193 5.43 -17.29 -2.72
N SER A 194 4.29 -17.91 -3.01
CA SER A 194 4.08 -18.73 -4.22
C SER A 194 3.52 -17.92 -5.39
N ALA A 195 3.01 -16.72 -5.13
CA ALA A 195 2.44 -15.83 -6.13
C ALA A 195 3.53 -14.95 -6.80
N PRO A 196 3.34 -14.53 -8.07
CA PRO A 196 4.24 -13.58 -8.72
C PRO A 196 4.32 -12.23 -7.99
N ALA A 197 5.46 -11.55 -8.11
CA ALA A 197 5.77 -10.30 -7.39
C ALA A 197 4.66 -9.22 -7.46
N PRO A 198 4.00 -8.95 -8.61
CA PRO A 198 2.91 -7.96 -8.65
C PRO A 198 1.73 -8.30 -7.73
N PHE A 199 1.39 -9.59 -7.60
CA PHE A 199 0.29 -10.03 -6.72
C PHE A 199 0.69 -9.95 -5.25
N VAL A 200 1.90 -10.38 -4.91
CA VAL A 200 2.43 -10.25 -3.54
C VAL A 200 2.53 -8.77 -3.14
N TRP A 201 2.99 -7.92 -4.06
CA TRP A 201 3.03 -6.49 -3.84
C TRP A 201 1.63 -5.93 -3.54
N ARG A 202 0.66 -6.25 -4.40
CA ARG A 202 -0.72 -5.78 -4.26
C ARG A 202 -1.40 -6.32 -3.00
N ASP A 203 -1.24 -7.60 -2.69
CA ASP A 203 -2.09 -8.31 -1.72
C ASP A 203 -1.44 -8.40 -0.33
N ASP A 204 -0.10 -8.35 -0.24
CA ASP A 204 0.63 -8.48 1.03
C ASP A 204 1.37 -7.19 1.44
N VAL A 205 1.99 -6.48 0.49
CA VAL A 205 2.78 -5.26 0.76
C VAL A 205 1.89 -4.02 0.91
N LEU A 206 1.14 -3.65 -0.14
CA LEU A 206 0.33 -2.42 -0.14
C LEU A 206 -0.62 -2.32 1.06
N PRO A 207 -1.24 -3.40 1.55
CA PRO A 207 -2.08 -3.32 2.74
C PRO A 207 -1.34 -2.92 4.03
N GLU A 208 -0.04 -3.20 4.15
CA GLU A 208 0.76 -2.70 5.28
C GLU A 208 0.99 -1.19 5.18
N PHE A 209 1.18 -0.65 3.97
CA PHE A 209 1.21 0.80 3.75
C PHE A 209 -0.13 1.47 4.04
N VAL A 210 -1.25 0.88 3.59
CA VAL A 210 -2.59 1.37 3.93
C VAL A 210 -2.78 1.45 5.44
N ARG A 211 -2.36 0.41 6.18
CA ARG A 211 -2.42 0.39 7.65
C ARG A 211 -1.62 1.53 8.27
N THR A 212 -0.39 1.76 7.82
CA THR A 212 0.47 2.85 8.30
C THR A 212 -0.19 4.22 8.09
N ILE A 213 -0.68 4.47 6.86
CA ILE A 213 -1.30 5.74 6.49
C ILE A 213 -2.60 5.95 7.27
N ALA A 214 -3.48 4.96 7.31
CA ALA A 214 -4.78 5.07 7.95
C ALA A 214 -4.68 5.31 9.46
N ALA A 215 -3.63 4.79 10.12
CA ALA A 215 -3.39 5.02 11.54
C ALA A 215 -3.06 6.48 11.88
N LYS A 216 -2.62 7.29 10.91
CA LYS A 216 -2.26 8.69 11.11
C LYS A 216 -3.40 9.67 10.87
N ILE A 217 -4.55 9.16 10.40
CA ILE A 217 -5.73 9.96 10.07
C ILE A 217 -6.74 9.83 11.19
N LYS A 218 -7.15 10.96 11.77
CA LYS A 218 -8.15 11.05 12.84
C LYS A 218 -9.48 11.57 12.32
#